data_AF-A0A7Y8IC93-F1
#
_entry.id   AF-A0A7Y8IC93-F1
#
_cell.length_a   1.000
_cell.length_b   1.000
_cell.length_c   1.000
_cell.angle_alpha   90.00
_cell.angle_beta   90.00
_cell.angle_gamma   90.00
#
_symmetry.space_group_name_H-M   'P 1'
#
loop_
_entity.id
_entity.type
_entity.pdbx_description
1 polymer ?
#
loop_
_entity_poly.entity_id
_entity_poly.type
_entity_poly.pdbx_seq_one_letter_code
_entity_poly.pdbx_strand_id
1 'polypeptide(L)'
;MNQVRSDLPSPRWQSWVTTIRCEMIDEHVSLMAKNDWTSHCTWYKEYKGSTSEGKKIVKRDRKTKRQIELCQGPLCSYVTSFRDRLIEEERGAAS
;
A
#
# COMPACT_ATOMS: atom_id res chain seq x y z
N MET A 1 6.97 -15.20 -19.22
CA MET A 1 5.54 -15.19 -18.84
C MET A 1 5.31 -14.02 -17.89
N ASN A 2 4.76 -12.90 -18.36
CA ASN A 2 4.28 -11.80 -17.49
C ASN A 2 3.39 -10.88 -18.33
N GLN A 3 2.20 -11.39 -18.66
CA GLN A 3 1.19 -10.69 -19.43
C GLN A 3 -0.04 -10.52 -18.52
N VAL A 4 0.04 -9.58 -17.57
CA VAL A 4 -1.07 -9.22 -16.65
C VAL A 4 -1.15 -7.70 -16.45
N ARG A 5 -0.75 -6.90 -17.46
CA ARG A 5 -0.80 -5.42 -17.39
C ARG A 5 -1.59 -4.75 -18.51
N SER A 6 -2.17 -5.53 -19.43
CA SER A 6 -2.82 -5.00 -20.64
C SER A 6 -4.29 -4.62 -20.47
N ASP A 7 -4.91 -4.94 -19.33
CA ASP A 7 -6.37 -4.82 -19.11
C ASP A 7 -6.76 -3.82 -18.01
N LEU A 8 -5.78 -3.09 -17.46
CA LEU A 8 -6.05 -2.08 -16.46
C LEU A 8 -6.25 -0.73 -17.15
N PRO A 9 -7.32 0.03 -16.82
CA PRO A 9 -7.52 1.35 -17.38
C PRO A 9 -6.33 2.24 -17.02
N SER A 10 -5.99 3.18 -17.90
CA SER A 10 -4.94 4.14 -17.63
C SER A 10 -5.55 5.31 -16.86
N PRO A 11 -5.28 5.45 -15.55
CA PRO A 11 -5.93 6.49 -14.77
C PRO A 11 -5.46 7.88 -15.16
N ARG A 12 -6.35 8.87 -15.02
CA ARG A 12 -6.03 10.29 -15.27
C ARG A 12 -5.18 10.91 -14.17
N TRP A 13 -5.20 10.33 -12.97
CA TRP A 13 -4.42 10.77 -11.82
C TRP A 13 -3.01 10.16 -11.82
N GLN A 14 -2.03 10.87 -11.25
CA GLN A 14 -0.65 10.39 -11.14
C GLN A 14 -0.45 9.45 -9.94
N SER A 15 -1.04 9.81 -8.80
CA SER A 15 -1.06 9.01 -7.59
C SER A 15 -2.31 9.30 -6.78
N TRP A 16 -2.81 8.28 -6.09
CA TRP A 16 -3.89 8.38 -5.13
C TRP A 16 -3.36 8.01 -3.75
N VAL A 17 -3.69 8.82 -2.76
CA VAL A 17 -3.34 8.56 -1.36
C VAL A 17 -4.61 8.58 -0.53
N THR A 18 -4.82 7.53 0.27
CA THR A 18 -5.88 7.50 1.27
C THR A 18 -5.28 7.17 2.63
N THR A 19 -5.82 7.76 3.68
CA THR A 19 -5.42 7.46 5.06
C THR A 19 -6.54 6.67 5.72
N ILE A 20 -6.22 5.48 6.21
CA ILE A 20 -7.15 4.59 6.89
C ILE A 20 -6.61 4.24 8.27
N ARG A 21 -7.49 3.86 9.19
CA ARG A 21 -7.07 3.25 10.45
C ARG A 21 -6.81 1.76 10.22
N CYS A 22 -5.57 1.31 10.44
CA CYS A 22 -5.21 -0.10 10.36
C CYS A 22 -5.45 -0.74 11.73
N GLU A 23 -6.44 -1.62 11.81
CA GLU A 23 -6.84 -2.26 13.08
C GLU A 23 -5.74 -3.19 13.63
N MET A 24 -4.90 -3.75 12.74
CA MET A 24 -3.81 -4.64 13.14
C MET A 24 -2.73 -3.96 13.98
N ILE A 25 -2.46 -2.68 13.71
CA ILE A 25 -1.44 -1.90 14.43
C ILE A 25 -2.06 -0.78 15.29
N ASP A 26 -3.38 -0.66 15.27
CA ASP A 26 -4.17 0.41 15.88
C ASP A 26 -3.59 1.81 15.60
N GLU A 27 -3.25 2.08 14.34
CA GLU A 27 -2.63 3.34 13.92
C GLU A 27 -3.18 3.77 12.56
N HIS A 28 -3.16 5.08 12.27
CA HIS A 28 -3.51 5.59 10.95
C HIS A 28 -2.35 5.36 9.98
N VAL A 29 -2.64 4.68 8.88
CA VAL A 29 -1.67 4.40 7.81
C VAL A 29 -2.15 5.00 6.50
N SER A 30 -1.21 5.47 5.69
CA SER A 30 -1.53 5.92 4.34
C SER A 30 -1.27 4.81 3.33
N LEU A 31 -2.26 4.56 2.48
CA LEU A 31 -2.15 3.70 1.31
C LEU A 31 -1.97 4.59 0.09
N MET A 32 -0.95 4.30 -0.71
CA MET A 32 -0.64 5.03 -1.92
C MET A 32 -0.71 4.09 -3.12
N ALA A 33 -1.52 4.46 -4.10
CA ALA A 33 -1.54 3.83 -5.43
C ALA A 33 -0.95 4.80 -6.46
N LYS A 34 -0.13 4.28 -7.37
CA LYS A 34 0.37 5.02 -8.53
C LYS A 34 -0.44 4.68 -9.77
N ASN A 35 -0.37 5.54 -10.78
CA ASN A 35 -0.98 5.32 -12.09
C ASN A 35 -0.60 3.98 -12.75
N ASP A 36 0.57 3.44 -12.41
CA ASP A 36 1.06 2.10 -12.78
C ASP A 36 0.36 0.93 -12.03
N TRP A 37 -0.71 1.24 -11.30
CA TRP A 37 -1.44 0.34 -10.39
C TRP A 37 -0.58 -0.28 -9.28
N THR A 38 0.61 0.28 -9.07
CA THR A 38 1.48 -0.13 -7.97
C THR A 38 0.96 0.51 -6.70
N SER A 39 0.44 -0.31 -5.79
CA SER A 39 -0.04 0.11 -4.48
C SER A 39 0.92 -0.30 -3.37
N HIS A 40 1.05 0.54 -2.35
CA HIS A 40 1.84 0.25 -1.16
C HIS A 40 1.31 1.01 0.05
N CYS A 41 1.54 0.45 1.24
CA CYS A 41 1.33 1.14 2.50
C CYS A 41 2.60 1.93 2.85
N THR A 42 2.47 3.23 3.09
CA THR A 42 3.60 4.09 3.48
C THR A 42 4.20 3.63 4.81
N TRP A 43 3.36 3.27 5.78
CA TRP A 43 3.81 2.73 7.05
C TRP A 43 4.63 1.45 6.87
N TYR A 44 4.15 0.51 6.05
CA TYR A 44 4.93 -0.70 5.73
C TYR A 44 6.29 -0.33 5.13
N LYS A 45 6.33 0.57 4.15
CA LYS A 45 7.57 0.96 3.46
C LYS A 45 8.61 1.57 4.43
N GLU A 46 8.16 2.49 5.29
CA GLU A 46 9.02 3.18 6.25
C GLU A 46 9.51 2.24 7.38
N TYR A 47 8.61 1.42 7.92
CA TYR A 47 8.88 0.66 9.14
C TYR A 47 9.33 -0.79 8.90
N LYS A 48 8.80 -1.48 7.88
CA LYS A 48 9.09 -2.89 7.60
C LYS A 48 9.91 -3.08 6.31
N GLY A 49 9.54 -2.40 5.22
CA GLY A 49 10.22 -2.47 3.92
C GLY A 49 11.67 -2.01 3.98
N SER A 50 11.95 -0.91 4.69
CA SER A 50 13.32 -0.41 4.88
C SER A 50 14.24 -1.39 5.63
N THR A 51 13.69 -2.27 6.47
CA THR A 51 14.48 -3.28 7.21
C THR A 51 14.90 -4.45 6.33
N SER A 52 14.12 -4.80 5.30
CA SER A 52 14.50 -5.81 4.31
C SER A 52 15.47 -5.29 3.26
N GLU A 53 15.49 -3.98 3.00
CA GLU A 53 16.29 -3.35 1.92
C GLU A 53 17.62 -2.75 2.41
N GLY A 54 18.13 -3.17 3.58
CA GLY A 54 19.44 -2.76 4.09
C GLY A 54 19.59 -1.28 4.45
N LYS A 55 18.50 -0.49 4.41
CA LYS A 55 18.52 0.94 4.75
C LYS A 55 18.37 1.12 6.26
N LYS A 56 19.24 1.99 6.79
CA LYS A 56 19.44 2.38 8.20
C LYS A 56 18.31 1.94 9.13
N ILE A 57 18.67 1.11 10.12
CA ILE A 57 17.86 0.82 11.30
C ILE A 57 17.58 2.15 12.00
N VAL A 58 16.49 2.82 11.62
CA VAL A 58 15.93 3.90 12.42
C VAL A 58 15.65 3.28 13.79
N LYS A 59 16.15 3.89 14.87
CA LYS A 59 15.86 3.42 16.23
C LYS A 59 14.36 3.57 16.45
N ARG A 60 13.62 2.48 16.25
CA ARG A 60 12.17 2.42 16.41
C ARG A 60 11.83 2.09 17.84
N ASP A 61 10.83 2.78 18.37
CA ASP A 61 10.25 2.52 19.68
C ASP A 61 9.76 1.08 19.81
N ARG A 62 9.70 0.60 21.05
CA ARG A 62 9.24 -0.77 21.36
C ARG A 62 7.81 -1.02 20.85
N LYS A 63 6.96 0.00 20.86
CA LYS A 63 5.60 -0.04 20.28
C LYS A 63 5.66 -0.33 18.77
N THR A 64 6.43 0.46 18.03
CA THR A 64 6.59 0.32 16.57
C THR A 64 7.20 -1.02 16.18
N LYS A 65 8.17 -1.54 16.94
CA LYS A 65 8.71 -2.89 16.71
C LYS A 65 7.64 -3.98 16.79
N ARG A 66 6.78 -3.94 17.82
CA ARG A 66 5.66 -4.88 17.95
C ARG A 66 4.65 -4.74 16.80
N GLN A 67 4.33 -3.50 16.41
CA GLN A 67 3.44 -3.23 15.28
C GLN A 67 3.98 -3.77 13.95
N ILE A 68 5.30 -3.78 13.74
CA ILE A 68 5.93 -4.32 12.52
C ILE A 68 5.67 -5.82 12.37
N GLU A 69 5.72 -6.55 13.50
CA GLU A 69 5.43 -7.98 13.53
C GLU A 69 3.96 -8.27 13.18
N LEU A 70 3.04 -7.40 13.62
CA LEU A 70 1.60 -7.50 13.33
C LEU A 70 1.24 -7.13 11.88
N CYS A 71 2.04 -6.30 11.22
CA CYS A 71 1.78 -5.90 9.85
C CYS A 71 1.93 -7.09 8.88
N GLN A 72 0.84 -7.48 8.21
CA GLN A 72 0.83 -8.62 7.27
C GLN A 72 1.76 -8.43 6.05
N GLY A 73 2.12 -7.21 5.72
CA GLY A 73 3.10 -6.90 4.68
C GLY A 73 2.53 -6.18 3.46
N PRO A 74 3.20 -6.27 2.30
CA PRO A 74 2.87 -5.47 1.11
C PRO A 74 1.59 -5.91 0.40
N LEU A 75 1.12 -7.14 0.63
CA LEU A 75 -0.11 -7.70 0.08
C LEU A 75 -1.24 -7.77 1.12
N CYS A 76 -1.24 -6.86 2.10
CA CYS A 76 -2.31 -6.84 3.10
C CYS A 76 -3.67 -6.55 2.45
N SER A 77 -4.75 -7.03 3.09
CA SER A 77 -6.11 -6.89 2.59
C SER A 77 -6.50 -5.42 2.34
N TYR A 78 -5.99 -4.48 3.15
CA TYR A 78 -6.24 -3.07 2.95
C TYR A 78 -5.62 -2.51 1.67
N VAL A 79 -4.35 -2.85 1.37
CA VAL A 79 -3.63 -2.38 0.16
C VAL A 79 -4.23 -2.98 -1.11
N THR A 80 -4.60 -4.25 -1.06
CA THR A 80 -5.21 -4.97 -2.19
C THR A 80 -6.63 -4.46 -2.43
N SER A 81 -7.49 -4.41 -1.41
CA SER A 81 -8.87 -3.89 -1.55
C SER A 81 -8.90 -2.43 -2.00
N PHE A 82 -7.98 -1.59 -1.50
CA PHE A 82 -7.86 -0.21 -1.95
C PHE A 82 -7.50 -0.11 -3.44
N ARG A 83 -6.58 -0.96 -3.90
CA ARG A 83 -6.20 -1.01 -5.32
C ARG A 83 -7.36 -1.52 -6.17
N ASP A 84 -7.99 -2.62 -5.80
CA ASP A 84 -9.13 -3.20 -6.53
C ASP A 84 -10.26 -2.18 -6.66
N ARG A 85 -10.62 -1.51 -5.57
CA ARG A 85 -11.61 -0.44 -5.59
C ARG A 85 -11.25 0.66 -6.59
N LEU A 86 -10.01 1.15 -6.60
CA LEU A 86 -9.61 2.18 -7.57
C LEU A 86 -9.68 1.69 -9.02
N ILE A 87 -9.36 0.40 -9.28
CA ILE A 87 -9.51 -0.20 -10.61
C ILE A 87 -10.98 -0.23 -11.02
N GLU A 88 -11.86 -0.65 -10.11
CA GLU A 88 -13.30 -0.68 -10.35
C GLU A 88 -13.87 0.72 -10.60
N GLU A 89 -13.48 1.72 -9.81
CA GLU A 89 -13.94 3.10 -9.99
C GLU A 89 -13.45 3.68 -11.33
N GLU A 90 -12.21 3.44 -11.74
CA GLU A 90 -11.72 3.87 -13.06
C GLU A 90 -12.42 3.13 -14.22
N ARG A 91 -12.75 1.85 -14.05
CA ARG A 91 -13.52 1.08 -15.05
C ARG A 91 -14.95 1.60 -15.18
N GLY A 92 -15.61 1.89 -14.06
CA GLY A 92 -16.98 2.43 -14.03
C GLY A 92 -17.06 3.88 -14.51
N ALA A 93 -16.05 4.71 -14.21
CA ALA A 93 -15.96 6.09 -14.67
C ALA A 93 -15.62 6.23 -16.17
N ALA A 94 -15.11 5.17 -16.79
CA ALA A 94 -14.81 5.12 -18.22
C ALA A 94 -15.99 4.64 -19.10
N SER A 95 -17.16 4.37 -18.52
CA SER A 95 -18.39 3.98 -19.24
C SER A 95 -19.29 5.17 -19.59
#